data_AF-A0A841WF56-F1
#
_entry.id   AF-A0A841WF56-F1
#
_cell.length_a   1.000
_cell.length_b   1.000
_cell.length_c   1.000
_cell.angle_alpha   90.00
_cell.angle_beta   90.00
_cell.angle_gamma   90.00
#
_symmetry.space_group_name_H-M   'P 1'
#
loop_
_entity.id
_entity.type
_entity.pdbx_description
1 polymer ?
#
loop_
_entity_poly.entity_id
_entity_poly.type
_entity_poly.pdbx_seq_one_letter_code
_entity_poly.pdbx_strand_id
1 'polypeptide(L)'
;MTLINPFELPSVQLCELKNLPSCTAIYFAIDSDNRLLYIGQATNLAARWKNHHRQYQLEEIDKKYPVKIAWIAWNDSGLAEAEKYLIKKFHPLLNGTEVESSRIIPSEQIFREFLKSLSRRLIITGIQYKSNDELTNVYLKYDWTDCSPKGTAARIKNFIQENKDKNTSLKFQWNRYGRIFGEVVRPGSRAQKVNARKNLSYNNYWQVACNGVLIHITPTHYYKNLKLSTDTKELAGIKLRALTKVGLAEMSSKYSHDFLGICFYEKDPIPLLWINK
;
A
#
# COMPACT_ATOMS: atom_id res chain seq x y z
N MET A 1 42.25 26.45 5.98
CA MET A 1 40.95 25.73 5.90
C MET A 1 39.85 26.77 5.88
N THR A 2 39.09 26.83 4.79
CA THR A 2 37.96 27.75 4.62
C THR A 2 36.90 27.46 5.68
N LEU A 3 36.38 28.50 6.33
CA LEU A 3 35.33 28.36 7.33
C LEU A 3 34.03 27.96 6.63
N ILE A 4 33.62 26.69 6.73
CA ILE A 4 32.33 26.23 6.19
C ILE A 4 31.21 26.62 7.16
N ASN A 5 30.25 27.42 6.68
CA ASN A 5 29.01 27.74 7.39
C ASN A 5 27.83 27.01 6.73
N PRO A 6 27.28 25.94 7.33
CA PRO A 6 26.26 25.12 6.70
C PRO A 6 24.91 25.85 6.50
N PHE A 7 24.67 26.96 7.21
CA PHE A 7 23.41 27.70 7.16
C PHE A 7 23.29 28.62 5.95
N GLU A 8 24.41 28.94 5.29
CA GLU A 8 24.51 29.84 4.12
C GLU A 8 24.74 29.08 2.80
N LEU A 9 24.84 27.74 2.86
CA LEU A 9 25.05 26.89 1.69
C LEU A 9 23.78 26.81 0.81
N PRO A 10 23.93 26.50 -0.50
CA PRO A 10 22.80 26.16 -1.34
C PRO A 10 22.03 24.99 -0.71
N SER A 11 20.71 25.08 -0.72
CA SER A 11 19.82 24.12 -0.07
C SER A 11 18.49 23.97 -0.78
N VAL A 12 17.83 22.84 -0.55
CA VAL A 12 16.45 22.57 -0.95
C VAL A 12 15.66 22.03 0.24
N GLN A 13 14.35 22.23 0.26
CA GLN A 13 13.51 21.61 1.29
C GLN A 13 13.48 20.08 1.14
N LEU A 14 13.25 19.35 2.23
CA LEU A 14 13.16 17.88 2.20
C LEU A 14 12.04 17.37 1.28
N CYS A 15 10.95 18.12 1.12
CA CYS A 15 9.90 17.80 0.15
C CYS A 15 10.30 18.05 -1.32
N GLU A 16 11.46 18.65 -1.57
CA GLU A 16 11.97 19.05 -2.89
C GLU A 16 13.26 18.32 -3.29
N LEU A 17 13.56 17.15 -2.69
CA LEU A 17 14.78 16.36 -2.95
C LEU A 17 15.06 16.06 -4.43
N LYS A 18 14.02 16.08 -5.29
CA LYS A 18 14.16 15.95 -6.75
C LYS A 18 15.02 17.06 -7.40
N ASN A 19 15.20 18.19 -6.71
CA ASN A 19 15.97 19.35 -7.18
C ASN A 19 17.45 19.28 -6.75
N LEU A 20 17.87 18.23 -6.04
CA LEU A 20 19.27 18.04 -5.65
C LEU A 20 20.17 17.84 -6.88
N PRO A 21 21.40 18.39 -6.86
CA PRO A 21 22.35 18.20 -7.96
C PRO A 21 22.94 16.79 -8.00
N SER A 22 23.31 16.35 -9.20
CA SER A 22 24.11 15.13 -9.40
C SER A 22 25.60 15.44 -9.25
N CYS A 23 26.07 15.66 -8.02
CA CYS A 23 27.48 15.93 -7.74
C CYS A 23 27.98 15.18 -6.49
N THR A 24 29.31 15.05 -6.40
CA THR A 24 30.00 14.69 -5.15
C THR A 24 29.87 15.85 -4.16
N ALA A 25 29.42 15.56 -2.94
CA ALA A 25 29.13 16.59 -1.94
C ALA A 25 29.19 16.08 -0.50
N ILE A 26 29.46 17.00 0.41
CA ILE A 26 29.04 16.89 1.82
C ILE A 26 27.72 17.64 1.97
N TYR A 27 26.72 17.01 2.58
CA TYR A 27 25.41 17.60 2.81
C TYR A 27 25.06 17.63 4.30
N PHE A 28 24.16 18.55 4.63
CA PHE A 28 23.75 18.93 5.97
C PHE A 28 22.22 18.95 6.01
N ALA A 29 21.62 18.13 6.86
CA ALA A 29 20.20 18.23 7.19
C ALA A 29 20.04 19.23 8.35
N ILE A 30 19.27 20.28 8.12
CA ILE A 30 19.10 21.41 9.05
C ILE A 30 17.61 21.68 9.21
N ASP A 31 17.12 21.77 10.44
CA ASP A 31 15.73 22.13 10.69
C ASP A 31 15.51 23.66 10.69
N SER A 32 14.24 24.05 10.69
CA SER A 32 13.81 25.47 10.77
C SER A 32 14.24 26.21 12.05
N ASP A 33 14.64 25.50 13.11
CA ASP A 33 15.20 26.08 14.34
C ASP A 33 16.73 26.25 14.25
N ASN A 34 17.31 26.08 13.06
CA ASN A 34 18.75 26.09 12.80
C ASN A 34 19.54 25.04 13.58
N ARG A 35 18.92 23.89 13.89
CA ARG A 35 19.63 22.76 14.47
C ARG A 35 20.20 21.89 13.38
N LEU A 36 21.48 21.55 13.51
CA LEU A 36 22.12 20.62 12.59
C LEU A 36 21.78 19.19 12.99
N LEU A 37 20.91 18.56 12.19
CA LEU A 37 20.39 17.23 12.48
C LEU A 37 21.36 16.14 12.03
N TYR A 38 21.91 16.25 10.83
CA TYR A 38 22.72 15.19 10.23
C TYR A 38 23.72 15.76 9.23
N ILE A 39 24.89 15.15 9.15
CA ILE A 39 25.90 15.40 8.11
C ILE A 39 26.17 14.09 7.40
N GLY A 40 26.20 14.12 6.07
CA GLY A 40 26.55 12.95 5.28
C GLY A 40 27.39 13.31 4.05
N GLN A 41 28.05 12.30 3.50
CA GLN A 41 28.69 12.38 2.19
C GLN A 41 27.90 11.67 1.09
N ALA A 42 28.12 12.09 -0.15
CA ALA A 42 27.63 11.41 -1.34
C ALA A 42 28.59 11.63 -2.52
N THR A 43 28.87 10.58 -3.31
CA THR A 43 29.51 10.71 -4.64
C THR A 43 28.51 11.16 -5.71
N ASN A 44 27.21 11.01 -5.42
CA ASN A 44 26.13 11.61 -6.18
C ASN A 44 24.99 11.94 -5.22
N LEU A 45 24.83 13.23 -4.90
CA LEU A 45 23.88 13.71 -3.91
C LEU A 45 22.42 13.35 -4.27
N ALA A 46 21.99 13.60 -5.51
CA ALA A 46 20.66 13.22 -5.97
C ALA A 46 20.38 11.71 -5.85
N ALA A 47 21.34 10.85 -6.19
CA ALA A 47 21.18 9.40 -6.09
C ALA A 47 21.16 8.91 -4.63
N ARG A 48 21.96 9.52 -3.75
CA ARG A 48 22.04 9.16 -2.31
C ARG A 48 20.69 9.26 -1.61
N TRP A 49 19.86 10.19 -2.03
CA TRP A 49 18.55 10.46 -1.43
C TRP A 49 17.40 9.57 -1.91
N LYS A 50 17.63 8.64 -2.84
CA LYS A 50 16.58 7.70 -3.29
C LYS A 50 16.20 6.64 -2.26
N ASN A 51 17.15 6.22 -1.43
CA ASN A 51 16.97 5.21 -0.37
C ASN A 51 17.78 5.64 0.86
N HIS A 52 17.65 6.90 1.26
CA HIS A 52 18.46 7.42 2.36
C HIS A 52 18.03 6.77 3.68
N HIS A 53 18.97 6.07 4.32
CA HIS A 53 18.71 5.33 5.55
C HIS A 53 18.04 6.13 6.68
N ARG A 54 18.30 7.44 6.80
CA ARG A 54 17.66 8.33 7.80
C ARG A 54 16.48 9.14 7.27
N GLN A 55 16.01 8.85 6.06
CA GLN A 55 14.90 9.60 5.45
C GLN A 55 13.69 9.62 6.37
N TYR A 56 13.30 8.47 6.93
CA TYR A 56 12.17 8.37 7.86
C TYR A 56 12.32 9.30 9.08
N GLN A 57 13.46 9.26 9.79
CA GLN A 57 13.72 10.12 10.95
C GLN A 57 13.62 11.61 10.59
N LEU A 58 14.18 11.99 9.45
CA LEU A 58 14.15 13.37 8.98
C LEU A 58 12.73 13.79 8.56
N GLU A 59 11.96 12.91 7.93
CA GLU A 59 10.55 13.15 7.58
C GLU A 59 9.67 13.28 8.84
N GLU A 60 9.91 12.51 9.91
CA GLU A 60 9.20 12.67 11.18
C GLU A 60 9.49 14.03 11.83
N ILE A 61 10.75 14.50 11.79
CA ILE A 61 11.14 15.82 12.28
C ILE A 61 10.51 16.93 11.42
N ASP A 62 10.55 16.77 10.09
CA ASP A 62 10.04 17.73 9.10
C ASP A 62 8.56 18.10 9.30
N LYS A 63 7.74 17.16 9.82
CA LYS A 63 6.32 17.41 10.15
C LYS A 63 6.11 18.58 11.11
N LYS A 64 7.06 18.82 12.01
CA LYS A 64 6.97 19.88 13.03
C LYS A 64 8.01 20.98 12.80
N TYR A 65 9.19 20.61 12.35
CA TYR A 65 10.31 21.51 12.10
C TYR A 65 10.82 21.27 10.68
N PRO A 66 10.32 22.02 9.68
CA PRO A 66 10.71 21.83 8.28
C PRO A 66 12.22 21.71 8.11
N VAL A 67 12.65 20.68 7.39
CA VAL A 67 14.05 20.31 7.19
C VAL A 67 14.49 20.70 5.80
N LYS A 68 15.64 21.36 5.71
CA LYS A 68 16.35 21.60 4.45
C LYS A 68 17.61 20.76 4.35
N ILE A 69 17.95 20.37 3.13
CA ILE A 69 19.20 19.71 2.79
C ILE A 69 20.11 20.75 2.14
N ALA A 70 21.10 21.22 2.90
CA ALA A 70 22.14 22.11 2.40
C ALA A 70 23.36 21.30 1.96
N TRP A 71 24.16 21.77 1.01
CA TRP A 71 25.33 21.03 0.54
C TRP A 71 26.49 21.92 0.11
N ILE A 72 27.68 21.34 0.16
CA ILE A 72 28.88 21.87 -0.47
C ILE A 72 29.39 20.83 -1.47
N ALA A 73 29.56 21.24 -2.72
CA ALA A 73 30.20 20.39 -3.72
C ALA A 73 31.64 20.09 -3.30
N TRP A 74 32.05 18.84 -3.46
CA TRP A 74 33.35 18.35 -3.03
C TRP A 74 34.04 17.63 -4.18
N ASN A 75 35.37 17.57 -4.15
CA ASN A 75 36.14 16.72 -5.06
C ASN A 75 36.14 15.27 -4.55
N ASP A 76 36.41 14.29 -5.40
CA ASP A 76 36.34 12.88 -4.97
C ASP A 76 37.41 12.51 -3.94
N SER A 77 38.46 13.33 -3.78
CA SER A 77 39.51 13.12 -2.79
C SER A 77 39.13 13.69 -1.42
N GLY A 78 39.35 12.88 -0.36
CA GLY A 78 39.20 13.35 1.02
C GLY A 78 37.77 13.49 1.52
N LEU A 79 36.78 12.92 0.81
CA LEU A 79 35.36 13.07 1.15
C LEU A 79 35.03 12.46 2.54
N ALA A 80 35.58 11.28 2.84
CA ALA A 80 35.37 10.60 4.11
C ALA A 80 36.04 11.36 5.28
N GLU A 81 37.23 11.90 5.05
CA GLU A 81 37.96 12.73 6.00
C GLU A 81 37.21 14.04 6.28
N ALA A 82 36.65 14.66 5.23
CA ALA A 82 35.84 15.86 5.35
C ALA A 82 34.56 15.61 6.16
N GLU A 83 33.81 14.54 5.84
CA GLU A 83 32.63 14.12 6.60
C GLU A 83 32.98 13.90 8.08
N LYS A 84 34.02 13.11 8.35
CA LYS A 84 34.47 12.80 9.72
C LYS A 84 34.88 14.07 10.48
N TYR A 85 35.60 14.99 9.84
CA TYR A 85 35.99 16.27 10.42
C TYR A 85 34.76 17.13 10.75
N LEU A 86 33.81 17.24 9.82
CA LEU A 86 32.62 18.08 9.99
C LEU A 86 31.68 17.51 11.06
N ILE A 87 31.49 16.19 11.12
CA ILE A 87 30.76 15.53 12.21
C ILE A 87 31.42 15.83 13.55
N LYS A 88 32.76 15.69 13.65
CA LYS A 88 33.50 16.02 14.88
C LYS A 88 33.44 17.50 15.24
N LYS A 89 33.36 18.40 14.25
CA LYS A 89 33.28 19.84 14.49
C LYS A 89 31.90 20.25 14.99
N PHE A 90 30.84 19.77 14.35
CA PHE A 90 29.49 20.27 14.57
C PHE A 90 28.63 19.40 15.50
N HIS A 91 29.04 18.16 15.79
CA HIS A 91 28.31 17.22 16.64
C HIS A 91 26.80 17.14 16.31
N PRO A 92 26.44 16.88 15.04
CA PRO A 92 25.04 16.84 14.61
C PRO A 92 24.25 15.75 15.35
N LEU A 93 22.96 16.05 15.62
CA LEU A 93 22.11 15.28 16.53
C LEU A 93 22.00 13.78 16.19
N LEU A 94 21.95 13.43 14.91
CA LEU A 94 21.65 12.09 14.43
C LEU A 94 22.90 11.28 14.04
N ASN A 95 24.07 11.90 13.84
CA ASN A 95 25.26 11.11 13.49
C ASN A 95 25.69 10.26 14.69
N GLY A 96 25.87 8.96 14.47
CA GLY A 96 26.24 8.02 15.52
C GLY A 96 25.08 7.48 16.35
N THR A 97 23.83 7.93 16.12
CA THR A 97 22.64 7.34 16.75
C THR A 97 22.16 6.13 15.96
N GLU A 98 21.31 5.30 16.59
CA GLU A 98 20.56 4.29 15.85
C GLU A 98 19.67 4.93 14.77
N VAL A 99 19.50 4.20 13.67
CA VAL A 99 18.65 4.59 12.55
C VAL A 99 17.26 4.04 12.85
N GLU A 100 16.34 4.92 13.26
CA GLU A 100 14.95 4.52 13.44
C GLU A 100 14.33 4.19 12.09
N SER A 101 13.63 3.06 12.05
CA SER A 101 12.81 2.65 10.91
C SER A 101 11.34 2.84 11.25
N SER A 102 10.51 3.01 10.21
CA SER A 102 9.08 3.10 10.42
C SER A 102 8.56 1.83 11.09
N ARG A 103 7.74 2.00 12.13
CA ARG A 103 7.14 0.88 12.87
C ARG A 103 6.44 -0.07 11.89
N ILE A 104 6.83 -1.34 11.91
CA ILE A 104 6.19 -2.39 11.12
C ILE A 104 4.74 -2.54 11.59
N ILE A 105 3.79 -2.44 10.66
CA ILE A 105 2.36 -2.63 10.92
C ILE A 105 1.97 -4.04 10.47
N PRO A 106 1.46 -4.90 11.38
CA PRO A 106 1.00 -6.23 11.01
C PRO A 106 -0.05 -6.18 9.89
N SER A 107 0.12 -7.06 8.90
CA SER A 107 -0.81 -7.15 7.75
C SER A 107 -2.26 -7.40 8.20
N GLU A 108 -2.43 -8.19 9.27
CA GLU A 108 -3.71 -8.41 9.95
C GLU A 108 -4.42 -7.12 10.35
N GLN A 109 -3.71 -6.13 10.91
CA GLN A 109 -4.31 -4.89 11.36
C GLN A 109 -4.90 -4.10 10.18
N ILE A 110 -4.11 -3.93 9.11
CA ILE A 110 -4.54 -3.22 7.91
C ILE A 110 -5.66 -3.98 7.19
N PHE A 111 -5.60 -5.31 7.16
CA PHE A 111 -6.64 -6.13 6.56
C PHE A 111 -7.96 -6.06 7.34
N ARG A 112 -7.91 -5.98 8.66
CA ARG A 112 -9.10 -5.76 9.50
C ARG A 112 -9.70 -4.38 9.28
N GLU A 113 -8.88 -3.33 9.17
CA GLU A 113 -9.33 -1.98 8.79
C GLU A 113 -10.04 -2.00 7.42
N PHE A 114 -9.45 -2.69 6.44
CA PHE A 114 -10.05 -2.91 5.12
C PHE A 114 -11.42 -3.57 5.22
N LEU A 115 -11.51 -4.72 5.88
CA LEU A 115 -12.76 -5.46 6.03
C LEU A 115 -13.81 -4.67 6.81
N LYS A 116 -13.44 -3.95 7.88
CA LYS A 116 -14.36 -3.08 8.62
C LYS A 116 -14.98 -2.03 7.70
N SER A 117 -14.16 -1.35 6.89
CA SER A 117 -14.60 -0.27 6.00
C SER A 117 -15.53 -0.74 4.86
N LEU A 118 -15.49 -2.04 4.51
CA LEU A 118 -16.21 -2.65 3.39
C LEU A 118 -17.16 -3.79 3.78
N SER A 119 -17.32 -4.08 5.07
CA SER A 119 -18.11 -5.21 5.60
C SER A 119 -19.53 -5.30 5.04
N ARG A 120 -20.19 -4.16 4.79
CA ARG A 120 -21.55 -4.08 4.23
C ARG A 120 -21.62 -4.22 2.70
N ARG A 121 -20.48 -4.26 2.03
CA ARG A 121 -20.32 -4.24 0.56
C ARG A 121 -19.67 -5.50 0.00
N LEU A 122 -19.13 -6.35 0.87
CA LEU A 122 -18.52 -7.63 0.53
C LEU A 122 -19.41 -8.76 1.06
N ILE A 123 -19.52 -9.84 0.28
CA ILE A 123 -20.18 -11.08 0.68
C ILE A 123 -19.17 -12.21 0.51
N ILE A 124 -18.95 -12.99 1.56
CA ILE A 124 -18.16 -14.22 1.50
C ILE A 124 -19.01 -15.26 0.77
N THR A 125 -18.53 -15.74 -0.37
CA THR A 125 -19.24 -16.74 -1.18
C THR A 125 -18.78 -18.16 -0.92
N GLY A 126 -17.61 -18.34 -0.31
CA GLY A 126 -17.15 -19.64 0.13
C GLY A 126 -15.64 -19.71 0.31
N ILE A 127 -15.16 -20.94 0.48
CA ILE A 127 -13.76 -21.26 0.77
C ILE A 127 -13.30 -22.44 -0.08
N GLN A 128 -12.05 -22.44 -0.48
CA GLN A 128 -11.38 -23.59 -1.04
C GLN A 128 -10.19 -23.92 -0.14
N TYR A 129 -10.22 -25.10 0.48
CA TYR A 129 -9.21 -25.52 1.44
C TYR A 129 -7.90 -25.88 0.75
N LYS A 130 -6.81 -25.71 1.52
CA LYS A 130 -5.45 -26.06 1.17
C LYS A 130 -5.32 -27.48 0.60
N SER A 131 -4.65 -27.63 -0.53
CA SER A 131 -4.02 -28.88 -1.00
C SER A 131 -2.51 -28.85 -0.67
N ASN A 132 -1.74 -29.91 -0.90
CA ASN A 132 -0.34 -30.00 -0.42
C ASN A 132 0.55 -28.79 -0.80
N ASP A 133 0.26 -28.08 -1.89
CA ASP A 133 1.05 -26.93 -2.37
C ASP A 133 0.32 -25.57 -2.42
N GLU A 134 -0.96 -25.50 -2.02
CA GLU A 134 -1.76 -24.27 -2.18
C GLU A 134 -2.19 -23.64 -0.84
N LEU A 135 -2.34 -22.32 -0.80
CA LEU A 135 -2.91 -21.66 0.38
C LEU A 135 -4.42 -21.90 0.45
N THR A 136 -5.01 -21.76 1.64
CA THR A 136 -6.48 -21.71 1.75
C THR A 136 -6.99 -20.44 1.08
N ASN A 137 -7.98 -20.58 0.21
CA ASN A 137 -8.56 -19.47 -0.56
C ASN A 137 -9.94 -19.11 -0.04
N VAL A 138 -10.18 -17.82 0.24
CA VAL A 138 -11.49 -17.30 0.62
C VAL A 138 -12.01 -16.39 -0.49
N TYR A 139 -13.24 -16.61 -0.93
CA TYR A 139 -13.84 -15.87 -2.04
C TYR A 139 -14.86 -14.86 -1.53
N LEU A 140 -14.67 -13.60 -1.89
CA LEU A 140 -15.54 -12.49 -1.60
C LEU A 140 -16.06 -11.93 -2.93
N LYS A 141 -17.34 -11.56 -2.94
CA LYS A 141 -17.96 -10.88 -4.06
C LYS A 141 -18.47 -9.50 -3.68
N TYR A 142 -18.39 -8.56 -4.61
CA TYR A 142 -18.94 -7.21 -4.48
C TYR A 142 -19.83 -6.83 -5.66
N ASP A 143 -20.73 -5.87 -5.42
CA ASP A 143 -21.59 -5.28 -6.45
C ASP A 143 -20.77 -4.36 -7.37
N TRP A 144 -20.69 -4.71 -8.66
CA TRP A 144 -20.01 -3.88 -9.66
C TRP A 144 -20.92 -2.83 -10.29
N THR A 145 -22.23 -2.90 -10.09
CA THR A 145 -23.19 -2.02 -10.79
C THR A 145 -23.06 -0.55 -10.38
N ASP A 146 -22.62 -0.28 -9.15
CA ASP A 146 -22.24 1.06 -8.71
C ASP A 146 -20.83 1.41 -9.19
N CYS A 147 -20.79 2.00 -10.39
CA CYS A 147 -19.60 2.52 -11.05
C CYS A 147 -19.25 3.96 -10.64
N SER A 148 -19.84 4.48 -9.57
CA SER A 148 -19.54 5.83 -9.08
C SER A 148 -18.29 5.84 -8.17
N PRO A 149 -17.76 7.02 -7.81
CA PRO A 149 -16.74 7.14 -6.78
C PRO A 149 -17.14 6.57 -5.41
N LYS A 150 -18.45 6.33 -5.18
CA LYS A 150 -19.00 5.70 -3.96
C LYS A 150 -19.12 4.18 -4.08
N GLY A 151 -18.87 3.63 -5.27
CA GLY A 151 -18.90 2.22 -5.58
C GLY A 151 -17.85 1.41 -4.83
N THR A 152 -18.10 0.12 -4.65
CA THR A 152 -17.22 -0.75 -3.84
C THR A 152 -15.82 -0.83 -4.43
N ALA A 153 -15.73 -0.92 -5.76
CA ALA A 153 -14.45 -0.99 -6.44
C ALA A 153 -13.62 0.30 -6.33
N ALA A 154 -14.25 1.48 -6.35
CA ALA A 154 -13.58 2.75 -6.09
C ALA A 154 -13.06 2.82 -4.64
N ARG A 155 -13.88 2.39 -3.67
CA ARG A 155 -13.49 2.36 -2.25
C ARG A 155 -12.32 1.41 -1.97
N ILE A 156 -12.25 0.26 -2.65
CA ILE A 156 -11.10 -0.65 -2.55
C ILE A 156 -9.84 0.04 -3.09
N LYS A 157 -9.91 0.69 -4.26
CA LYS A 157 -8.76 1.43 -4.83
C LYS A 157 -8.29 2.56 -3.91
N ASN A 158 -9.21 3.34 -3.36
CA ASN A 158 -8.87 4.41 -2.43
C ASN A 158 -8.20 3.86 -1.17
N PHE A 159 -8.73 2.78 -0.59
CA PHE A 159 -8.10 2.13 0.55
C PHE A 159 -6.67 1.69 0.24
N ILE A 160 -6.43 1.06 -0.91
CA ILE A 160 -5.08 0.64 -1.34
C ILE A 160 -4.15 1.85 -1.45
N GLN A 161 -4.63 2.95 -2.06
CA GLN A 161 -3.86 4.17 -2.24
C GLN A 161 -3.53 4.85 -0.90
N GLU A 162 -4.50 4.97 0.00
CA GLU A 162 -4.35 5.55 1.34
C GLU A 162 -3.37 4.77 2.23
N ASN A 163 -3.17 3.48 1.94
CA ASN A 163 -2.31 2.59 2.73
C ASN A 163 -1.01 2.22 2.00
N LYS A 164 -0.70 2.83 0.84
CA LYS A 164 0.44 2.44 0.01
C LYS A 164 1.81 2.62 0.70
N ASP A 165 1.93 3.66 1.54
CA ASP A 165 3.17 4.06 2.19
C ASP A 165 3.33 3.42 3.59
N LYS A 166 2.33 2.65 4.04
CA LYS A 166 2.41 1.94 5.33
C LYS A 166 3.45 0.81 5.24
N ASN A 167 4.31 0.71 6.25
CA ASN A 167 5.29 -0.36 6.38
C ASN A 167 4.62 -1.67 6.80
N THR A 168 3.95 -2.32 5.84
CA THR A 168 3.24 -3.57 6.03
C THR A 168 3.50 -4.54 4.88
N SER A 169 3.47 -5.83 5.19
CA SER A 169 3.53 -6.91 4.18
C SER A 169 2.22 -7.12 3.44
N LEU A 170 1.11 -6.48 3.87
CA LEU A 170 -0.17 -6.58 3.16
C LEU A 170 -0.07 -5.90 1.79
N LYS A 171 -0.23 -6.68 0.72
CA LYS A 171 -0.23 -6.17 -0.66
C LYS A 171 -1.47 -6.67 -1.40
N PHE A 172 -2.15 -5.73 -2.06
CA PHE A 172 -3.25 -6.04 -2.96
C PHE A 172 -2.70 -6.18 -4.37
N GLN A 173 -2.88 -7.35 -4.97
CA GLN A 173 -2.56 -7.62 -6.36
C GLN A 173 -3.83 -7.44 -7.19
N TRP A 174 -3.74 -6.60 -8.22
CA TRP A 174 -4.81 -6.47 -9.20
C TRP A 174 -4.62 -7.49 -10.32
N ASN A 175 -5.71 -8.13 -10.69
CA ASN A 175 -5.77 -9.05 -11.82
C ASN A 175 -6.90 -8.64 -12.75
N ARG A 176 -6.72 -8.98 -14.03
CA ARG A 176 -7.76 -8.81 -15.04
C ARG A 176 -8.90 -9.79 -14.76
N TYR A 177 -10.13 -9.30 -14.68
CA TYR A 177 -11.31 -10.14 -14.45
C TYR A 177 -12.24 -10.14 -15.68
N GLY A 178 -12.55 -11.33 -16.18
CA GLY A 178 -13.48 -11.55 -17.31
C GLY A 178 -12.92 -11.22 -18.70
N ARG A 179 -13.63 -11.69 -19.73
CA ARG A 179 -13.43 -11.26 -21.13
C ARG A 179 -14.30 -10.03 -21.40
N ILE A 180 -13.73 -8.99 -22.02
CA ILE A 180 -14.51 -7.87 -22.55
C ILE A 180 -15.26 -8.43 -23.77
N PHE A 181 -16.51 -8.84 -23.61
CA PHE A 181 -17.40 -9.03 -24.75
C PHE A 181 -17.96 -7.66 -25.12
N GLY A 182 -17.64 -7.18 -26.31
CA GLY A 182 -18.13 -5.90 -26.82
C GLY A 182 -17.78 -5.74 -28.29
N GLU A 183 -18.71 -5.16 -29.04
CA GLU A 183 -18.56 -4.80 -30.46
C GLU A 183 -17.23 -4.10 -30.75
N VAL A 184 -16.73 -4.26 -31.98
CA VAL A 184 -15.50 -3.59 -32.45
C VAL A 184 -15.77 -2.07 -32.48
N VAL A 185 -15.41 -1.38 -31.39
CA VAL A 185 -15.58 0.06 -31.30
C VAL A 185 -14.31 0.76 -31.77
N ARG A 186 -14.46 1.81 -32.62
CA ARG A 186 -13.34 2.64 -33.08
C ARG A 186 -12.52 3.18 -31.89
N PRO A 187 -11.18 3.00 -31.91
CA PRO A 187 -10.28 3.59 -30.93
C PRO A 187 -10.47 5.12 -30.79
N GLY A 188 -10.54 5.63 -29.56
CA GLY A 188 -10.72 7.04 -29.22
C GLY A 188 -12.18 7.53 -29.15
N SER A 189 -13.16 6.75 -29.60
CA SER A 189 -14.56 7.17 -29.66
C SER A 189 -15.20 7.38 -28.29
N ARG A 190 -16.26 8.21 -28.23
CA ARG A 190 -17.08 8.39 -27.02
C ARG A 190 -17.68 7.05 -26.57
N ALA A 191 -18.11 6.22 -27.51
CA ALA A 191 -18.60 4.87 -27.24
C ALA A 191 -17.51 3.99 -26.62
N GLN A 192 -16.28 3.98 -27.14
CA GLN A 192 -15.18 3.21 -26.54
C GLN A 192 -14.81 3.74 -25.15
N LYS A 193 -14.77 5.07 -24.96
CA LYS A 193 -14.52 5.68 -23.64
C LYS A 193 -15.65 5.38 -22.65
N VAL A 194 -16.90 5.37 -23.09
CA VAL A 194 -18.07 5.00 -22.27
C VAL A 194 -18.06 3.51 -21.97
N ASN A 195 -17.72 2.66 -22.95
CA ASN A 195 -17.66 1.20 -22.78
C ASN A 195 -16.45 0.80 -21.92
N ALA A 196 -15.33 1.50 -22.04
CA ALA A 196 -14.18 1.39 -21.12
C ALA A 196 -14.55 1.88 -19.72
N ARG A 197 -15.32 2.97 -19.58
CA ARG A 197 -15.85 3.41 -18.28
C ARG A 197 -16.83 2.39 -17.69
N LYS A 198 -17.63 1.73 -18.52
CA LYS A 198 -18.57 0.68 -18.11
C LYS A 198 -17.89 -0.66 -17.82
N ASN A 199 -16.85 -1.05 -18.56
CA ASN A 199 -16.25 -2.39 -18.54
C ASN A 199 -14.84 -2.47 -17.94
N LEU A 200 -13.99 -1.44 -18.08
CA LEU A 200 -12.60 -1.40 -17.54
C LEU A 200 -12.49 -0.78 -16.15
N SER A 201 -13.52 -0.08 -15.67
CA SER A 201 -13.37 0.70 -14.42
C SER A 201 -13.64 -0.13 -13.16
N TYR A 202 -14.49 -1.16 -13.23
CA TYR A 202 -15.09 -1.76 -12.04
C TYR A 202 -15.23 -3.30 -12.06
N ASN A 203 -14.75 -3.99 -13.10
CA ASN A 203 -14.54 -5.45 -13.09
C ASN A 203 -13.13 -5.77 -12.60
N ASN A 204 -12.82 -5.37 -11.37
CA ASN A 204 -11.50 -5.59 -10.81
C ASN A 204 -11.52 -6.84 -9.95
N TYR A 205 -10.52 -7.68 -10.15
CA TYR A 205 -10.23 -8.78 -9.26
C TYR A 205 -9.02 -8.40 -8.43
N TRP A 206 -9.20 -8.40 -7.10
CA TRP A 206 -8.11 -8.21 -6.17
C TRP A 206 -7.80 -9.50 -5.45
N GLN A 207 -6.50 -9.80 -5.36
CA GLN A 207 -5.96 -10.82 -4.47
C GLN A 207 -5.21 -10.15 -3.34
N VAL A 208 -5.41 -10.61 -2.11
CA VAL A 208 -4.65 -10.16 -0.95
C VAL A 208 -4.39 -11.34 -0.04
N ALA A 209 -3.15 -11.49 0.42
CA ALA A 209 -2.78 -12.55 1.36
C ALA A 209 -2.71 -11.99 2.79
N CYS A 210 -3.34 -12.68 3.74
CA CYS A 210 -3.29 -12.34 5.16
C CYS A 210 -3.11 -13.61 5.99
N ASN A 211 -2.04 -13.67 6.79
CA ASN A 211 -1.72 -14.75 7.72
C ASN A 211 -1.90 -16.18 7.13
N GLY A 212 -1.41 -16.41 5.91
CA GLY A 212 -1.46 -17.74 5.26
C GLY A 212 -2.77 -18.08 4.54
N VAL A 213 -3.69 -17.13 4.45
CA VAL A 213 -4.94 -17.25 3.68
C VAL A 213 -4.89 -16.28 2.50
N LEU A 214 -5.28 -16.75 1.32
CA LEU A 214 -5.41 -15.94 0.11
C LEU A 214 -6.87 -15.51 -0.08
N ILE A 215 -7.12 -14.22 -0.16
CA ILE A 215 -8.45 -13.65 -0.28
C ILE A 215 -8.65 -13.13 -1.70
N HIS A 216 -9.71 -13.61 -2.35
CA HIS A 216 -10.10 -13.26 -3.70
C HIS A 216 -11.32 -12.35 -3.66
N ILE A 217 -11.23 -11.15 -4.21
CA ILE A 217 -12.32 -10.16 -4.20
C ILE A 217 -12.72 -9.90 -5.64
N THR A 218 -13.89 -10.38 -6.03
CA THR A 218 -14.36 -10.38 -7.43
C THR A 218 -15.72 -9.70 -7.59
N PRO A 219 -16.00 -9.09 -8.75
CA PRO A 219 -17.30 -8.47 -9.02
C PRO A 219 -18.39 -9.52 -9.28
N THR A 220 -19.65 -9.16 -9.07
CA THR A 220 -20.80 -9.99 -9.50
C THR A 220 -22.02 -9.17 -9.89
N HIS A 221 -22.72 -9.61 -10.93
CA HIS A 221 -23.98 -9.02 -11.40
C HIS A 221 -25.20 -9.50 -10.59
N TYR A 222 -25.06 -10.57 -9.81
CA TYR A 222 -26.12 -11.16 -8.99
C TYR A 222 -25.93 -10.89 -7.49
N TYR A 223 -25.26 -9.78 -7.14
CA TYR A 223 -24.97 -9.40 -5.75
C TYR A 223 -26.23 -9.34 -4.87
N LYS A 224 -27.33 -8.79 -5.40
CA LYS A 224 -28.60 -8.72 -4.69
C LYS A 224 -29.15 -10.11 -4.37
N ASN A 225 -29.02 -11.08 -5.29
CA ASN A 225 -29.45 -12.46 -5.07
C ASN A 225 -28.61 -13.14 -3.99
N LEU A 226 -27.28 -12.97 -4.03
CA LEU A 226 -26.40 -13.50 -2.96
C LEU A 226 -26.84 -13.00 -1.59
N LYS A 227 -27.12 -11.70 -1.48
CA LYS A 227 -27.45 -11.05 -0.21
C LYS A 227 -28.69 -11.66 0.47
N LEU A 228 -29.64 -12.20 -0.29
CA LEU A 228 -30.87 -12.78 0.23
C LEU A 228 -30.64 -14.09 1.01
N SER A 229 -29.60 -14.86 0.67
CA SER A 229 -29.30 -16.15 1.27
C SER A 229 -28.01 -16.12 2.10
N THR A 230 -27.81 -15.02 2.84
CA THR A 230 -26.62 -14.80 3.69
C THR A 230 -26.92 -14.82 5.19
N ASP A 231 -25.98 -15.33 5.96
CA ASP A 231 -25.88 -15.16 7.41
C ASP A 231 -24.66 -14.28 7.77
N THR A 232 -24.44 -14.05 9.06
CA THR A 232 -23.27 -13.29 9.54
C THR A 232 -22.18 -14.27 9.97
N LYS A 233 -20.99 -14.11 9.39
CA LYS A 233 -19.77 -14.85 9.75
C LYS A 233 -18.61 -13.89 9.98
N GLU A 234 -17.56 -14.37 10.61
CA GLU A 234 -16.34 -13.59 10.84
C GLU A 234 -15.28 -13.95 9.81
N LEU A 235 -14.56 -12.94 9.32
CA LEU A 235 -13.34 -13.07 8.54
C LEU A 235 -12.31 -12.10 9.11
N ALA A 236 -11.15 -12.60 9.50
CA ALA A 236 -10.19 -11.89 10.35
C ALA A 236 -10.86 -11.23 11.59
N GLY A 237 -11.82 -11.93 12.22
CA GLY A 237 -12.59 -11.43 13.36
C GLY A 237 -13.49 -10.22 13.04
N ILE A 238 -13.72 -9.90 11.77
CA ILE A 238 -14.66 -8.87 11.33
C ILE A 238 -15.92 -9.54 10.81
N LYS A 239 -17.08 -9.07 11.29
CA LYS A 239 -18.38 -9.59 10.87
C LYS A 239 -18.72 -9.15 9.44
N LEU A 240 -18.90 -10.12 8.56
CA LEU A 240 -19.32 -9.98 7.16
C LEU A 240 -20.55 -10.85 6.89
N ARG A 241 -21.22 -10.59 5.76
CA ARG A 241 -22.21 -11.50 5.22
C ARG A 241 -21.53 -12.68 4.55
N ALA A 242 -21.98 -13.90 4.80
CA ALA A 242 -21.52 -15.10 4.13
C ALA A 242 -22.70 -15.89 3.57
N LEU A 243 -22.52 -16.56 2.43
CA LEU A 243 -23.56 -17.44 1.90
C LEU A 243 -23.84 -18.59 2.87
N THR A 244 -25.12 -18.81 3.13
CA THR A 244 -25.60 -20.02 3.82
C THR A 244 -25.32 -21.27 2.99
N LYS A 245 -25.36 -22.45 3.61
CA LYS A 245 -25.18 -23.73 2.89
C LYS A 245 -26.21 -23.91 1.77
N VAL A 246 -27.46 -23.52 2.02
CA VAL A 246 -28.55 -23.54 1.04
C VAL A 246 -28.27 -22.53 -0.08
N GLY A 247 -27.94 -21.29 0.27
CA GLY A 247 -27.60 -20.25 -0.69
C GLY A 247 -26.42 -20.62 -1.59
N LEU A 248 -25.38 -21.27 -1.04
CA LEU A 248 -24.26 -21.77 -1.83
C LEU A 248 -24.72 -22.86 -2.81
N ALA A 249 -25.55 -23.81 -2.39
CA ALA A 249 -26.06 -24.86 -3.28
C ALA A 249 -26.87 -24.27 -4.45
N GLU A 250 -27.79 -23.36 -4.16
CA GLU A 250 -28.59 -22.66 -5.18
C GLU A 250 -27.72 -21.91 -6.19
N MET A 251 -26.74 -21.15 -5.69
CA MET A 251 -25.86 -20.35 -6.54
C MET A 251 -24.89 -21.22 -7.34
N SER A 252 -24.45 -22.35 -6.78
CA SER A 252 -23.62 -23.33 -7.48
C SER A 252 -24.38 -24.04 -8.59
N SER A 253 -25.66 -24.34 -8.40
CA SER A 253 -26.51 -24.91 -9.46
C SER A 253 -26.76 -23.91 -10.59
N LYS A 254 -26.98 -22.63 -10.26
CA LYS A 254 -27.30 -21.59 -11.25
C LYS A 254 -26.07 -21.04 -11.97
N TYR A 255 -24.94 -20.96 -11.29
CA TYR A 255 -23.70 -20.33 -11.76
C TYR A 255 -22.50 -21.26 -11.56
N SER A 256 -22.59 -22.50 -12.04
CA SER A 256 -21.60 -23.57 -11.80
C SER A 256 -20.14 -23.17 -12.03
N HIS A 257 -19.86 -22.37 -13.06
CA HIS A 257 -18.52 -21.91 -13.38
C HIS A 257 -17.94 -20.96 -12.31
N ASP A 258 -18.77 -20.11 -11.70
CA ASP A 258 -18.34 -19.12 -10.71
C ASP A 258 -18.11 -19.73 -9.32
N PHE A 259 -18.65 -20.94 -9.09
CA PHE A 259 -18.63 -21.65 -7.80
C PHE A 259 -17.92 -23.00 -7.87
N LEU A 260 -17.24 -23.30 -8.97
CA LEU A 260 -16.52 -24.55 -9.15
C LEU A 260 -15.45 -24.71 -8.06
N GLY A 261 -15.51 -25.83 -7.32
CA GLY A 261 -14.56 -26.12 -6.24
C GLY A 261 -14.73 -25.29 -4.97
N ILE A 262 -15.76 -24.43 -4.90
CA ILE A 262 -16.04 -23.61 -3.72
C ILE A 262 -16.84 -24.41 -2.70
N CYS A 263 -16.31 -24.55 -1.49
CA CYS A 263 -16.97 -25.16 -0.34
C CYS A 263 -17.68 -24.11 0.54
N PHE A 264 -18.57 -24.60 1.41
CA PHE A 264 -19.25 -23.77 2.40
C PHE A 264 -18.25 -23.15 3.40
N TYR A 265 -18.41 -21.85 3.64
CA TYR A 265 -17.60 -21.10 4.59
C TYR A 265 -18.11 -21.35 6.02
N GLU A 266 -17.51 -22.31 6.70
CA GLU A 266 -17.96 -22.73 8.03
C GLU A 266 -17.43 -21.83 9.15
N LYS A 267 -16.11 -21.58 9.14
CA LYS A 267 -15.37 -20.85 10.18
C LYS A 267 -14.31 -19.92 9.59
N ASP A 268 -13.89 -18.92 10.37
CA ASP A 268 -12.82 -18.00 10.02
C ASP A 268 -11.48 -18.75 9.88
N PRO A 269 -10.86 -18.80 8.68
CA PRO A 269 -9.60 -19.50 8.48
C PRO A 269 -8.39 -18.62 8.80
N ILE A 270 -8.55 -17.32 9.06
CA ILE A 270 -7.44 -16.39 9.26
C ILE A 270 -6.99 -16.45 10.73
N PRO A 271 -5.75 -16.89 11.02
CA PRO A 271 -5.21 -16.83 12.38
C PRO A 271 -5.12 -15.39 12.86
N LEU A 272 -5.60 -15.12 14.07
CA LEU A 272 -5.61 -13.79 14.69
C LEU A 272 -4.49 -13.71 15.72
N LEU A 273 -3.35 -13.15 15.31
CA LEU A 273 -2.12 -13.13 16.09
C LEU A 273 -1.94 -11.82 16.89
N TRP A 274 -2.68 -10.77 16.53
CA TRP A 274 -2.45 -9.41 17.05
C TRP A 274 -3.67 -8.80 17.76
N ILE A 275 -4.65 -9.62 18.16
CA ILE A 275 -5.90 -9.15 18.80
C ILE A 275 -5.74 -8.83 20.31
N ASN A 276 -4.70 -9.34 20.95
CA ASN A 276 -4.51 -9.26 22.41
C ASN A 276 -3.23 -8.51 22.85
N LYS A 277 -2.74 -7.55 22.05
CA LYS A 277 -1.60 -6.70 22.42
C LYS A 277 -1.96 -5.23 22.37
#